data_AF-A0A834FJE6-F1
#
_entry.id   AF-A0A834FJE6-F1
#
_cell.length_a   1.000
_cell.length_b   1.000
_cell.length_c   1.000
_cell.angle_alpha   90.00
_cell.angle_beta   90.00
_cell.angle_gamma   90.00
#
_symmetry.space_group_name_H-M   'P 1'
#
loop_
_entity.id
_entity.type
_entity.pdbx_description
1 polymer ?
#
loop_
_entity_poly.entity_id
_entity_poly.type
_entity_poly.pdbx_seq_one_letter_code
_entity_poly.pdbx_strand_id
1 'polypeptide(L)'
;MASVEAAAEHERILREIESTDTNCIGPTLRSVYDGQEHGLFMEKLDARIRNHDRDIERMCNHHFQGFVDSITELLKVRGEAQKLKSQVTETNQRLQDDGKQLMASMEELKQCRVQQRNIATTIDKLTHCLPVLEMYSRLQEQMSAKRYYPALRTLEQLEQTCLPRAGQYRFCSIMAENIPKLRTHIRDTAMTQLRDFLESIRKHSDKIGETAVKQAQLQRSLDSSLSGQPRVLIGRRGKKEAMAAATESNSSPLSEQDSGILDVEDEEDDDDESSQAGSKRLSAAFVVGIQGRQHTMTGMEVNLSPPSRRSVFKVPVALLRPVNFTQPS
;
A
#
# COMPACT_ATOMS: atom_id res chain seq x y z
N MET A 1 96.08 1.35 -58.63
CA MET A 1 95.03 2.39 -58.73
C MET A 1 93.81 1.85 -59.46
N ALA A 2 93.92 1.43 -60.73
CA ALA A 2 92.79 0.88 -61.53
C ALA A 2 91.80 -0.04 -60.79
N SER A 3 92.26 -1.04 -60.03
CA SER A 3 91.38 -1.96 -59.27
C SER A 3 90.50 -1.26 -58.21
N VAL A 4 90.92 -0.11 -57.66
CA VAL A 4 90.10 0.68 -56.73
C VAL A 4 89.04 1.50 -57.47
N GLU A 5 89.35 1.92 -58.69
CA GLU A 5 88.49 2.71 -59.57
C GLU A 5 87.34 1.85 -60.13
N ALA A 6 87.66 0.68 -60.67
CA ALA A 6 86.65 -0.32 -61.09
C ALA A 6 85.77 -0.79 -59.92
N ALA A 7 86.36 -0.98 -58.73
CA ALA A 7 85.59 -1.31 -57.53
C ALA A 7 84.59 -0.21 -57.14
N ALA A 8 84.93 1.06 -57.31
CA ALA A 8 84.05 2.21 -57.06
C ALA A 8 82.98 2.38 -58.15
N GLU A 9 83.31 2.09 -59.41
CA GLU A 9 82.37 2.06 -60.52
C GLU A 9 81.30 0.97 -60.33
N HIS A 10 81.69 -0.23 -59.91
CA HIS A 10 80.74 -1.29 -59.56
C HIS A 10 79.79 -0.88 -58.41
N GLU A 11 80.27 -0.15 -57.39
CA GLU A 11 79.39 0.41 -56.34
C GLU A 11 78.44 1.49 -56.88
N ARG A 12 78.90 2.34 -57.81
CA ARG A 12 78.07 3.34 -58.48
C ARG A 12 76.94 2.66 -59.26
N ILE A 13 77.27 1.63 -60.03
CA ILE A 13 76.31 0.87 -60.85
C ILE A 13 75.30 0.12 -59.97
N LEU A 14 75.73 -0.50 -58.86
CA LEU A 14 74.79 -1.15 -57.93
C LEU A 14 73.78 -0.16 -57.33
N ARG A 15 74.21 1.06 -56.98
CA ARG A 15 73.30 2.12 -56.52
C ARG A 15 72.39 2.64 -57.64
N GLU A 16 72.89 2.70 -58.87
CA GLU A 16 72.08 3.07 -60.03
C GLU A 16 70.95 2.04 -60.24
N ILE A 17 71.26 0.74 -60.15
CA ILE A 17 70.30 -0.37 -60.22
C ILE A 17 69.28 -0.33 -59.07
N GLU A 18 69.70 0.01 -57.84
CA GLU A 18 68.81 0.12 -56.67
C GLU A 18 67.87 1.35 -56.72
N SER A 19 68.20 2.37 -57.50
CA SER A 19 67.46 3.65 -57.54
C SER A 19 66.73 3.94 -58.86
N THR A 20 67.00 3.15 -59.91
CA THR A 20 66.44 3.35 -61.25
C THR A 20 65.30 2.37 -61.52
N ASP A 21 64.21 2.85 -62.12
CA ASP A 21 63.07 2.02 -62.53
C ASP A 21 63.52 0.85 -63.43
N THR A 22 62.96 -0.34 -63.21
CA THR A 22 63.35 -1.59 -63.89
C THR A 22 63.35 -1.50 -65.42
N ASN A 23 62.50 -0.63 -65.98
CA ASN A 23 62.38 -0.38 -67.43
C ASN A 23 63.60 0.32 -68.04
N CYS A 24 64.44 0.95 -67.24
CA CYS A 24 65.56 1.80 -67.68
C CYS A 24 66.95 1.23 -67.36
N ILE A 25 67.02 0.05 -66.74
CA ILE A 25 68.29 -0.61 -66.33
C ILE A 25 69.07 -1.21 -67.52
N GLY A 26 68.43 -1.41 -68.68
CA GLY A 26 69.01 -2.06 -69.86
C GLY A 26 70.34 -1.49 -70.39
N PRO A 27 70.51 -0.16 -70.54
CA PRO A 27 71.78 0.45 -70.94
C PRO A 27 72.88 0.24 -69.89
N THR A 28 72.55 0.39 -68.60
CA THR A 28 73.47 0.21 -67.47
C THR A 28 74.00 -1.24 -67.42
N LEU A 29 73.13 -2.24 -67.60
CA LEU A 29 73.56 -3.64 -67.70
C LEU A 29 74.42 -3.89 -68.94
N ARG A 30 74.07 -3.35 -70.10
CA ARG A 30 74.89 -3.50 -71.31
C ARG A 30 76.32 -2.96 -71.10
N SER A 31 76.45 -1.81 -70.42
CA SER A 31 77.76 -1.25 -70.06
C SER A 31 78.60 -2.15 -69.15
N VAL A 32 77.97 -2.97 -68.30
CA VAL A 32 78.68 -3.97 -67.47
C VAL A 32 79.12 -5.17 -68.31
N TYR A 33 78.23 -5.70 -69.14
CA TYR A 33 78.51 -6.88 -69.97
C TYR A 33 79.53 -6.63 -71.09
N ASP A 34 79.56 -5.41 -71.64
CA ASP A 34 80.58 -4.99 -72.62
C ASP A 34 81.96 -4.76 -71.94
N GLY A 35 82.03 -4.77 -70.61
CA GLY A 35 83.24 -4.62 -69.80
C GLY A 35 83.99 -5.93 -69.52
N GLN A 36 85.31 -5.83 -69.40
CA GLN A 36 86.19 -6.99 -69.14
C GLN A 36 86.08 -7.57 -67.72
N GLU A 37 85.50 -6.84 -66.76
CA GLU A 37 85.42 -7.22 -65.34
C GLU A 37 84.01 -7.65 -64.87
N HIS A 38 83.10 -8.00 -65.78
CA HIS A 38 81.71 -8.39 -65.45
C HIS A 38 81.60 -9.52 -64.40
N GLY A 39 82.56 -10.44 -64.34
CA GLY A 39 82.60 -11.49 -63.30
C GLY A 39 82.78 -10.92 -61.87
N LEU A 40 83.62 -9.89 -61.71
CA LEU A 40 83.83 -9.19 -60.44
C LEU A 40 82.62 -8.32 -60.07
N PHE A 41 81.91 -7.79 -61.07
CA PHE A 41 80.62 -7.13 -60.85
C PHE A 41 79.56 -8.10 -60.33
N MET A 42 79.44 -9.29 -60.94
CA MET A 42 78.49 -10.32 -60.49
C MET A 42 78.78 -10.79 -59.06
N GLU A 43 80.05 -11.00 -58.70
CA GLU A 43 80.43 -11.34 -57.32
C GLU A 43 80.02 -10.25 -56.31
N LYS A 44 80.19 -8.97 -56.68
CA LYS A 44 79.70 -7.83 -55.90
C LYS A 44 78.18 -7.76 -55.82
N LEU A 45 77.47 -8.04 -56.91
CA LEU A 45 76.01 -8.10 -56.93
C LEU A 45 75.48 -9.22 -56.01
N ASP A 46 76.07 -10.42 -56.08
CA ASP A 46 75.74 -11.54 -55.18
C ASP A 46 76.08 -11.22 -53.71
N ALA A 47 77.13 -10.46 -53.44
CA ALA A 47 77.43 -9.95 -52.10
C ALA A 47 76.39 -8.92 -51.62
N ARG A 48 75.92 -8.05 -52.52
CA ARG A 48 74.89 -7.03 -52.26
C ARG A 48 73.52 -7.67 -51.96
N ILE A 49 73.11 -8.64 -52.77
CA ILE A 49 71.88 -9.43 -52.56
C ILE A 49 71.92 -10.13 -51.21
N ARG A 50 72.99 -10.89 -50.91
CA ARG A 50 73.16 -11.56 -49.61
C ARG A 50 73.20 -10.60 -48.41
N ASN A 51 73.61 -9.35 -48.61
CA ASN A 51 73.52 -8.34 -47.55
C ASN A 51 72.07 -7.90 -47.32
N HIS A 52 71.33 -7.59 -48.39
CA HIS A 52 69.91 -7.23 -48.31
C HIS A 52 69.07 -8.36 -47.71
N ASP A 53 69.29 -9.61 -48.09
CA ASP A 53 68.60 -10.77 -47.50
C ASP A 53 68.83 -10.83 -45.97
N ARG A 54 70.07 -10.63 -45.52
CA ARG A 54 70.43 -10.56 -44.09
C ARG A 54 69.81 -9.37 -43.36
N ASP A 55 69.64 -8.24 -44.04
CA ASP A 55 69.01 -7.05 -43.47
C ASP A 55 67.48 -7.24 -43.35
N ILE A 56 66.85 -7.88 -44.35
CA ILE A 56 65.45 -8.30 -44.32
C ILE A 56 65.22 -9.32 -43.19
N GLU A 57 66.03 -10.38 -43.12
CA GLU A 57 65.96 -11.37 -42.04
C GLU A 57 66.09 -10.72 -40.67
N ARG A 58 67.04 -9.79 -40.48
CA ARG A 58 67.24 -9.10 -39.20
C ARG A 58 66.04 -8.23 -38.84
N MET A 59 65.47 -7.49 -39.78
CA MET A 59 64.28 -6.67 -39.57
C MET A 59 63.07 -7.54 -39.21
N CYS A 60 62.83 -8.62 -39.96
CA CYS A 60 61.75 -9.57 -39.70
C CYS A 60 61.89 -10.21 -38.31
N ASN A 61 63.07 -10.74 -37.97
CA ASN A 61 63.35 -11.35 -36.67
C ASN A 61 63.20 -10.36 -35.51
N HIS A 62 63.54 -9.08 -35.70
CA HIS A 62 63.40 -8.04 -34.68
C HIS A 62 61.93 -7.71 -34.37
N HIS A 63 61.05 -7.69 -35.39
CA HIS A 63 59.65 -7.31 -35.22
C HIS A 63 58.66 -8.48 -35.08
N PHE A 64 59.05 -9.71 -35.43
CA PHE A 64 58.14 -10.87 -35.41
C PHE A 64 57.50 -11.11 -34.04
N GLN A 65 58.29 -11.02 -32.95
CA GLN A 65 57.76 -11.21 -31.60
C GLN A 65 56.70 -10.15 -31.24
N GLY A 66 56.98 -8.87 -31.50
CA GLY A 66 56.03 -7.79 -31.23
C GLY A 66 54.72 -7.90 -32.04
N PHE A 67 54.79 -8.45 -33.26
CA PHE A 67 53.60 -8.77 -34.06
C PHE A 67 52.78 -9.92 -33.45
N VAL A 68 53.44 -11.00 -33.03
CA VAL A 68 52.80 -12.14 -32.33
C VAL A 68 52.17 -11.71 -31.02
N ASP A 69 52.84 -10.86 -30.24
CA ASP A 69 52.34 -10.32 -28.98
C ASP A 69 51.10 -9.44 -29.21
N SER A 70 51.16 -8.55 -30.21
CA SER A 70 50.03 -7.68 -30.59
C SER A 70 48.78 -8.47 -31.01
N ILE A 71 48.96 -9.54 -31.81
CA ILE A 71 47.85 -10.44 -32.17
C ILE A 71 47.30 -11.16 -30.93
N THR A 72 48.19 -11.62 -30.06
CA THR A 72 47.81 -12.34 -28.84
C THR A 72 47.02 -11.44 -27.88
N GLU A 73 47.41 -10.18 -27.74
CA GLU A 73 46.69 -9.18 -26.96
C GLU A 73 45.31 -8.86 -27.57
N LEU A 74 45.24 -8.63 -28.89
CA LEU A 74 43.96 -8.40 -29.58
C LEU A 74 42.98 -9.58 -29.41
N LEU A 75 43.48 -10.82 -29.41
CA LEU A 75 42.67 -12.02 -29.15
C LEU A 75 42.15 -12.08 -27.71
N LYS A 76 42.95 -11.64 -26.71
CA LYS A 76 42.50 -11.51 -25.31
C LYS A 76 41.41 -10.45 -25.17
N VAL A 77 41.64 -9.24 -25.68
CA VAL A 77 40.67 -8.13 -25.66
C VAL A 77 39.35 -8.53 -26.31
N ARG A 78 39.38 -9.27 -27.43
CA ARG A 78 38.17 -9.83 -28.07
C ARG A 78 37.41 -10.79 -27.15
N GLY A 79 38.11 -11.65 -26.41
CA GLY A 79 37.51 -12.55 -25.43
C GLY A 79 36.88 -11.82 -24.25
N GLU A 80 37.57 -10.82 -23.71
CA GLU A 80 37.08 -9.97 -22.61
C GLU A 80 35.86 -9.14 -23.03
N ALA A 81 35.88 -8.53 -24.22
CA ALA A 81 34.73 -7.80 -24.77
C ALA A 81 33.50 -8.69 -24.94
N GLN A 82 33.68 -9.95 -25.39
CA GLN A 82 32.59 -10.92 -25.51
C GLN A 82 32.05 -11.34 -24.13
N LYS A 83 32.91 -11.51 -23.13
CA LYS A 83 32.50 -11.78 -21.73
C LYS A 83 31.72 -10.61 -21.14
N LEU A 84 32.21 -9.38 -21.30
CA LEU A 84 31.55 -8.16 -20.85
C LEU A 84 30.17 -8.01 -21.51
N LYS A 85 30.08 -8.23 -22.83
CA LYS A 85 28.80 -8.23 -23.56
C LYS A 85 27.80 -9.21 -22.93
N SER A 86 28.23 -10.45 -22.63
CA SER A 86 27.39 -11.45 -21.99
C SER A 86 26.89 -10.98 -20.61
N GLN A 87 27.78 -10.45 -19.77
CA GLN A 87 27.44 -9.95 -18.43
C GLN A 87 26.48 -8.76 -18.48
N VAL A 88 26.65 -7.84 -19.43
CA VAL A 88 25.74 -6.71 -19.65
C VAL A 88 24.36 -7.21 -20.08
N THR A 89 24.27 -8.15 -21.03
CA THR A 89 22.98 -8.71 -21.46
C THR A 89 22.26 -9.46 -20.35
N GLU A 90 23.00 -10.24 -19.55
CA GLU A 90 22.45 -10.99 -18.41
C GLU A 90 21.96 -10.04 -17.30
N THR A 91 22.74 -9.01 -16.97
CA THR A 91 22.37 -8.01 -15.96
C THR A 91 21.16 -7.19 -16.40
N ASN A 92 21.09 -6.80 -17.68
CA ASN A 92 19.90 -6.15 -18.25
C ASN A 92 18.67 -7.08 -18.16
N GLN A 93 18.81 -8.37 -18.47
CA GLN A 93 17.70 -9.32 -18.37
C GLN A 93 17.19 -9.43 -16.93
N ARG A 94 18.10 -9.64 -15.96
CA ARG A 94 17.76 -9.68 -14.52
C ARG A 94 17.05 -8.40 -14.06
N LEU A 95 17.58 -7.23 -14.42
CA LEU A 95 16.97 -5.94 -14.09
C LEU A 95 15.56 -5.77 -14.69
N GLN A 96 15.33 -6.25 -15.91
CA GLN A 96 14.00 -6.21 -16.53
C GLN A 96 13.01 -7.17 -15.85
N ASP A 97 13.46 -8.35 -15.41
CA ASP A 97 12.61 -9.32 -14.74
C ASP A 97 12.28 -8.92 -13.29
N ASP A 98 13.26 -8.41 -12.54
CA ASP A 98 13.06 -7.78 -11.23
C ASP A 98 12.11 -6.56 -11.36
N GLY A 99 12.28 -5.76 -12.40
CA GLY A 99 11.40 -4.62 -12.71
C GLY A 99 9.95 -5.03 -12.98
N LYS A 100 9.71 -6.14 -13.68
CA LYS A 100 8.35 -6.69 -13.88
C LYS A 100 7.72 -7.14 -12.57
N GLN A 101 8.49 -7.83 -11.71
CA GLN A 101 8.00 -8.28 -10.40
C GLN A 101 7.65 -7.08 -9.49
N LEU A 102 8.50 -6.05 -9.46
CA LEU A 102 8.25 -4.82 -8.73
C LEU A 102 6.98 -4.09 -9.22
N MET A 103 6.79 -4.00 -10.54
CA MET A 103 5.58 -3.41 -11.12
C MET A 103 4.29 -4.18 -10.77
N ALA A 104 4.35 -5.51 -10.75
CA ALA A 104 3.21 -6.33 -10.30
C ALA A 104 2.85 -6.06 -8.83
N SER A 105 3.84 -6.11 -7.93
CA SER A 105 3.66 -5.81 -6.51
C SER A 105 3.17 -4.37 -6.27
N MET A 106 3.60 -3.40 -7.10
CA MET A 106 3.12 -2.01 -7.02
C MET A 106 1.63 -1.88 -7.37
N GLU A 107 1.14 -2.63 -8.36
CA GLU A 107 -0.29 -2.63 -8.72
C GLU A 107 -1.14 -3.35 -7.65
N GLU A 108 -0.65 -4.45 -7.08
CA GLU A 108 -1.27 -5.10 -5.91
C GLU A 108 -1.37 -4.14 -4.70
N LEU A 109 -0.30 -3.41 -4.39
CA LEU A 109 -0.28 -2.40 -3.33
C LEU A 109 -1.28 -1.26 -3.62
N LYS A 110 -1.41 -0.84 -4.88
CA LYS A 110 -2.39 0.17 -5.30
C LYS A 110 -3.83 -0.34 -5.12
N GLN A 111 -4.12 -1.58 -5.48
CA GLN A 111 -5.42 -2.20 -5.23
C GLN A 111 -5.71 -2.31 -3.73
N CYS A 112 -4.74 -2.77 -2.93
CA CYS A 112 -4.84 -2.85 -1.47
C CYS A 112 -5.13 -1.48 -0.84
N ARG A 113 -4.47 -0.40 -1.29
CA ARG A 113 -4.74 0.97 -0.81
C ARG A 113 -6.15 1.45 -1.16
N VAL A 114 -6.70 1.09 -2.33
CA VAL A 114 -8.09 1.39 -2.69
C VAL A 114 -9.05 0.62 -1.78
N GLN A 115 -8.80 -0.67 -1.53
CA GLN A 115 -9.59 -1.47 -0.59
C GLN A 115 -9.53 -0.88 0.83
N GLN A 116 -8.35 -0.54 1.34
CA GLN A 116 -8.16 0.10 2.65
C GLN A 116 -8.94 1.41 2.76
N ARG A 117 -8.90 2.27 1.73
CA ARG A 117 -9.68 3.52 1.69
C ARG A 117 -11.19 3.25 1.68
N ASN A 118 -11.65 2.24 0.94
CA ASN A 118 -13.06 1.86 0.90
C ASN A 118 -13.53 1.29 2.25
N ILE A 119 -12.70 0.48 2.92
CA ILE A 119 -12.95 -0.06 4.26
C ILE A 119 -13.03 1.10 5.27
N ALA A 120 -12.04 1.99 5.32
CA ALA A 120 -12.05 3.16 6.20
C ALA A 120 -13.29 4.03 6.00
N THR A 121 -13.62 4.36 4.73
CA THR A 121 -14.84 5.12 4.38
C THR A 121 -16.12 4.40 4.81
N THR A 122 -16.13 3.07 4.81
CA THR A 122 -17.27 2.26 5.25
C THR A 122 -17.39 2.24 6.77
N ILE A 123 -16.28 2.11 7.49
CA ILE A 123 -16.21 2.24 8.95
C ILE A 123 -16.74 3.62 9.35
N ASP A 124 -16.19 4.70 8.81
CA ASP A 124 -16.63 6.07 9.10
C ASP A 124 -18.14 6.24 8.93
N LYS A 125 -18.69 5.72 7.82
CA LYS A 125 -20.14 5.77 7.54
C LYS A 125 -20.97 4.95 8.53
N LEU A 126 -20.53 3.75 8.90
CA LEU A 126 -21.20 2.91 9.90
C LEU A 126 -21.14 3.53 11.29
N THR A 127 -20.00 4.10 11.69
CA THR A 127 -19.82 4.84 12.95
C THR A 127 -20.76 6.05 13.05
N HIS A 128 -21.05 6.74 11.95
CA HIS A 128 -22.07 7.81 11.93
C HIS A 128 -23.51 7.28 12.12
N CYS A 129 -23.77 6.02 11.77
CA CYS A 129 -25.09 5.39 11.88
C CYS A 129 -25.33 4.74 13.25
N LEU A 130 -24.28 4.27 13.94
CA LEU A 130 -24.37 3.54 15.22
C LEU A 130 -25.29 4.23 16.26
N PRO A 131 -25.13 5.54 16.59
CA PRO A 131 -25.96 6.19 17.61
C PRO A 131 -27.45 6.27 17.27
N VAL A 132 -27.81 6.18 15.98
CA VAL A 132 -29.22 6.16 15.53
C VAL A 132 -29.80 4.76 15.75
N LEU A 133 -29.02 3.72 15.44
CA LEU A 133 -29.43 2.32 15.55
C LEU A 133 -29.51 1.88 17.03
N GLU A 134 -28.53 2.26 17.85
CA GLU A 134 -28.49 1.99 19.29
C GLU A 134 -29.69 2.63 20.02
N MET A 135 -29.96 3.91 19.76
CA MET A 135 -31.10 4.63 20.35
C MET A 135 -32.44 4.00 19.94
N TYR A 136 -32.54 3.46 18.71
CA TYR A 136 -33.73 2.76 18.23
C TYR A 136 -33.86 1.34 18.82
N SER A 137 -32.76 0.61 19.04
CA SER A 137 -32.79 -0.67 19.79
C SER A 137 -33.30 -0.45 21.21
N ARG A 138 -32.72 0.53 21.91
CA ARG A 138 -33.11 0.93 23.26
C ARG A 138 -34.59 1.33 23.35
N LEU A 139 -35.13 1.97 22.30
CA LEU A 139 -36.55 2.27 22.20
C LEU A 139 -37.40 1.00 22.12
N GLN A 140 -37.03 0.03 21.28
CA GLN A 140 -37.74 -1.24 21.16
C GLN A 140 -37.70 -2.05 22.47
N GLU A 141 -36.57 -2.06 23.17
CA GLU A 141 -36.40 -2.68 24.49
C GLU A 141 -37.30 -2.01 25.56
N GLN A 142 -37.39 -0.68 25.57
CA GLN A 142 -38.28 0.03 26.47
C GLN A 142 -39.77 -0.25 26.17
N MET A 143 -40.13 -0.43 24.89
CA MET A 143 -41.48 -0.83 24.50
C MET A 143 -41.81 -2.27 24.90
N SER A 144 -40.89 -3.22 24.73
CA SER A 144 -41.10 -4.62 25.14
C SER A 144 -41.17 -4.77 26.67
N ALA A 145 -40.37 -4.00 27.41
CA ALA A 145 -40.44 -3.86 28.86
C ALA A 145 -41.66 -3.06 29.38
N LYS A 146 -42.59 -2.66 28.51
CA LYS A 146 -43.80 -1.85 28.83
C LYS A 146 -43.50 -0.49 29.50
N ARG A 147 -42.27 0.00 29.41
CA ARG A 147 -41.82 1.30 29.95
C ARG A 147 -42.14 2.42 28.97
N TYR A 148 -43.43 2.71 28.79
CA TYR A 148 -43.94 3.63 27.75
C TYR A 148 -43.49 5.09 27.92
N TYR A 149 -43.34 5.59 29.15
CA TYR A 149 -42.86 6.96 29.37
C TYR A 149 -41.37 7.12 28.98
N PRO A 150 -40.44 6.27 29.45
CA PRO A 150 -39.07 6.22 28.91
C PRO A 150 -39.03 6.07 27.38
N ALA A 151 -39.85 5.18 26.81
CA ALA A 151 -39.92 4.98 25.36
C ALA A 151 -40.26 6.28 24.61
N LEU A 152 -41.24 7.06 25.06
CA LEU A 152 -41.59 8.35 24.44
C LEU A 152 -40.44 9.37 24.51
N ARG A 153 -39.67 9.39 25.60
CA ARG A 153 -38.50 10.27 25.76
C ARG A 153 -37.32 9.86 24.88
N THR A 154 -37.05 8.56 24.78
CA THR A 154 -36.04 8.00 23.85
C THR A 154 -36.39 8.29 22.39
N LEU A 155 -37.68 8.16 22.02
CA LEU A 155 -38.18 8.50 20.68
C LEU A 155 -38.05 9.99 20.36
N GLU A 156 -38.31 10.87 21.33
CA GLU A 156 -38.08 12.32 21.20
C GLU A 156 -36.59 12.66 21.02
N GLN A 157 -35.70 12.02 21.78
CA GLN A 157 -34.25 12.20 21.65
C GLN A 157 -33.72 11.70 20.29
N LEU A 158 -34.27 10.59 19.78
CA LEU A 158 -33.97 10.07 18.43
C LEU A 158 -34.36 11.09 17.34
N GLU A 159 -35.53 11.72 17.46
CA GLU A 159 -36.04 12.75 16.54
C GLU A 159 -35.18 14.02 16.55
N GLN A 160 -34.87 14.56 17.74
CA GLN A 160 -34.26 15.88 17.90
C GLN A 160 -32.73 15.86 17.77
N THR A 161 -32.06 14.79 18.21
CA THR A 161 -30.59 14.77 18.38
C THR A 161 -29.89 13.83 17.41
N CYS A 162 -30.42 12.63 17.19
CA CYS A 162 -29.72 11.59 16.43
C CYS A 162 -30.00 11.67 14.92
N LEU A 163 -31.26 11.81 14.50
CA LEU A 163 -31.60 11.86 13.08
C LEU A 163 -31.02 13.05 12.30
N PRO A 164 -30.99 14.30 12.82
CA PRO A 164 -30.39 15.43 12.08
C PRO A 164 -28.90 15.24 11.78
N ARG A 165 -28.16 14.54 12.65
CA ARG A 165 -26.74 14.22 12.48
C ARG A 165 -26.47 13.18 11.39
N ALA A 166 -27.48 12.37 11.04
CA ALA A 166 -27.39 11.27 10.08
C ALA A 166 -28.29 11.46 8.84
N GLY A 167 -28.92 12.64 8.68
CA GLY A 167 -29.97 12.90 7.69
C GLY A 167 -29.59 12.69 6.20
N GLN A 168 -28.30 12.52 5.89
CA GLN A 168 -27.83 12.14 4.55
C GLN A 168 -28.19 10.69 4.15
N TYR A 169 -28.56 9.83 5.09
CA TYR A 169 -28.86 8.42 4.81
C TYR A 169 -30.36 8.18 4.64
N ARG A 170 -30.75 7.47 3.58
CA ARG A 170 -32.15 7.16 3.26
C ARG A 170 -32.91 6.45 4.39
N PHE A 171 -32.24 5.61 5.18
CA PHE A 171 -32.90 4.93 6.31
C PHE A 171 -33.29 5.92 7.42
N CYS A 172 -32.54 7.01 7.62
CA CYS A 172 -32.88 8.06 8.58
C CYS A 172 -34.15 8.82 8.16
N SER A 173 -34.33 9.10 6.86
CA SER A 173 -35.60 9.67 6.34
C SER A 173 -36.78 8.74 6.60
N ILE A 174 -36.63 7.44 6.32
CA ILE A 174 -37.67 6.43 6.57
C ILE A 174 -37.98 6.32 8.07
N MET A 175 -36.98 6.40 8.94
CA MET A 175 -37.21 6.44 10.40
C MET A 175 -38.00 7.69 10.79
N ALA A 176 -37.60 8.89 10.33
CA ALA A 176 -38.29 10.14 10.60
C ALA A 176 -39.78 10.09 10.20
N GLU A 177 -40.10 9.58 9.00
CA GLU A 177 -41.47 9.39 8.50
C GLU A 177 -42.32 8.44 9.37
N ASN A 178 -41.69 7.53 10.12
CA ASN A 178 -42.37 6.57 10.98
C ASN A 178 -42.43 7.00 12.45
N ILE A 179 -41.65 7.99 12.90
CA ILE A 179 -41.70 8.52 14.28
C ILE A 179 -43.12 8.93 14.71
N PRO A 180 -43.94 9.66 13.91
CA PRO A 180 -45.30 10.03 14.29
C PRO A 180 -46.20 8.80 14.54
N LYS A 181 -46.07 7.76 13.70
CA LYS A 181 -46.83 6.51 13.81
C LYS A 181 -46.42 5.70 15.05
N LEU A 182 -45.13 5.69 15.37
CA LEU A 182 -44.59 5.02 16.54
C LEU A 182 -45.03 5.74 17.83
N ARG A 183 -45.05 7.09 17.81
CA ARG A 183 -45.55 7.94 18.89
C ARG A 183 -47.05 7.74 19.15
N THR A 184 -47.88 7.55 18.12
CA THR A 184 -49.30 7.16 18.30
C THR A 184 -49.42 5.72 18.81
N HIS A 185 -48.68 4.77 18.24
CA HIS A 185 -48.74 3.37 18.66
C HIS A 185 -48.39 3.17 20.15
N ILE A 186 -47.32 3.82 20.65
CA ILE A 186 -46.95 3.79 22.08
C ILE A 186 -48.10 4.32 22.95
N ARG A 187 -48.72 5.45 22.54
CA ARG A 187 -49.85 6.05 23.27
C ARG A 187 -51.05 5.11 23.33
N ASP A 188 -51.42 4.51 22.21
CA ASP A 188 -52.59 3.63 22.09
C ASP A 188 -52.39 2.33 22.88
N THR A 189 -51.18 1.76 22.85
CA THR A 189 -50.82 0.59 23.67
C THR A 189 -50.86 0.92 25.16
N ALA A 190 -50.28 2.05 25.57
CA ALA A 190 -50.31 2.49 26.98
C ALA A 190 -51.74 2.75 27.48
N MET A 191 -52.57 3.40 26.66
CA MET A 191 -54.00 3.64 26.97
C MET A 191 -54.82 2.35 27.01
N THR A 192 -54.49 1.36 26.17
CA THR A 192 -55.15 0.05 26.20
C THR A 192 -54.81 -0.70 27.49
N GLN A 193 -53.53 -0.77 27.88
CA GLN A 193 -53.14 -1.38 29.16
C GLN A 193 -53.72 -0.66 30.38
N LEU A 194 -53.85 0.67 30.35
CA LEU A 194 -54.54 1.42 31.41
C LEU A 194 -56.04 1.06 31.49
N ARG A 195 -56.72 0.92 30.34
CA ARG A 195 -58.12 0.48 30.30
C ARG A 195 -58.29 -0.95 30.83
N ASP A 196 -57.44 -1.87 30.41
CA ASP A 196 -57.44 -3.25 30.87
C ASP A 196 -57.16 -3.35 32.38
N PHE A 197 -56.26 -2.52 32.90
CA PHE A 197 -55.96 -2.41 34.33
C PHE A 197 -57.16 -1.88 35.13
N LEU A 198 -57.81 -0.81 34.67
CA LEU A 198 -59.00 -0.25 35.33
C LEU A 198 -60.19 -1.22 35.30
N GLU A 199 -60.39 -1.93 34.18
CA GLU A 199 -61.41 -2.98 34.05
C GLU A 199 -61.09 -4.20 34.94
N SER A 200 -59.80 -4.55 35.09
CA SER A 200 -59.36 -5.57 36.04
C SER A 200 -59.63 -5.16 37.50
N ILE A 201 -59.30 -3.93 37.89
CA ILE A 201 -59.65 -3.39 39.21
C ILE A 201 -61.15 -3.49 39.43
N ARG A 202 -61.97 -3.03 38.47
CA ARG A 202 -63.44 -3.04 38.57
C ARG A 202 -64.03 -4.44 38.78
N LYS A 203 -63.41 -5.48 38.23
CA LYS A 203 -63.84 -6.88 38.42
C LYS A 203 -63.46 -7.48 39.78
N HIS A 204 -62.43 -6.93 40.43
CA HIS A 204 -61.92 -7.42 41.71
C HIS A 204 -62.33 -6.54 42.90
N SER A 205 -62.66 -5.27 42.67
CA SER A 205 -63.06 -4.29 43.69
C SER A 205 -64.24 -4.76 44.52
N ASP A 206 -65.23 -5.41 43.89
CA ASP A 206 -66.45 -5.85 44.57
C ASP A 206 -66.16 -6.97 45.59
N LYS A 207 -65.27 -7.91 45.22
CA LYS A 207 -64.82 -9.00 46.11
C LYS A 207 -63.93 -8.50 47.24
N ILE A 208 -63.04 -7.55 46.94
CA ILE A 208 -62.20 -6.90 47.95
C ILE A 208 -63.09 -6.09 48.91
N GLY A 209 -64.08 -5.35 48.38
CA GLY A 209 -65.07 -4.61 49.16
C GLY A 209 -65.93 -5.51 50.04
N GLU A 210 -66.45 -6.61 49.52
CA GLU A 210 -67.19 -7.61 50.30
C GLU A 210 -66.35 -8.18 51.45
N THR A 211 -65.08 -8.51 51.17
CA THR A 211 -64.14 -9.04 52.18
C THR A 211 -63.81 -8.00 53.24
N ALA A 212 -63.52 -6.75 52.84
CA ALA A 212 -63.27 -5.63 53.74
C ALA A 212 -64.50 -5.32 54.62
N VAL A 213 -65.71 -5.33 54.04
CA VAL A 213 -66.96 -5.13 54.80
C VAL A 213 -67.20 -6.27 55.79
N LYS A 214 -67.00 -7.53 55.41
CA LYS A 214 -67.09 -8.68 56.33
C LYS A 214 -66.07 -8.57 57.47
N GLN A 215 -64.85 -8.16 57.18
CA GLN A 215 -63.80 -8.02 58.19
C GLN A 215 -64.05 -6.81 59.13
N ALA A 216 -64.57 -5.70 58.62
CA ALA A 216 -65.01 -4.56 59.43
C ALA A 216 -66.25 -4.90 60.29
N GLN A 217 -67.17 -5.74 59.80
CA GLN A 217 -68.30 -6.27 60.58
C GLN A 217 -67.81 -7.22 61.67
N LEU A 218 -66.84 -8.09 61.38
CA LEU A 218 -66.20 -8.97 62.37
C LEU A 218 -65.51 -8.14 63.47
N GLN A 219 -64.71 -7.14 63.11
CA GLN A 219 -64.10 -6.22 64.08
C GLN A 219 -65.17 -5.52 64.94
N ARG A 220 -66.24 -4.98 64.34
CA ARG A 220 -67.37 -4.40 65.10
C ARG A 220 -68.09 -5.40 65.99
N SER A 221 -68.23 -6.67 65.60
CA SER A 221 -68.84 -7.70 66.45
C SER A 221 -67.94 -8.11 67.61
N LEU A 222 -66.62 -8.08 67.43
CA LEU A 222 -65.63 -8.30 68.49
C LEU A 222 -65.64 -7.11 69.47
N ASP A 223 -65.57 -5.87 68.99
CA ASP A 223 -65.71 -4.66 69.83
C ASP A 223 -67.07 -4.61 70.57
N SER A 224 -68.17 -4.99 69.90
CA SER A 224 -69.49 -5.08 70.52
C SER A 224 -69.56 -6.17 71.60
N SER A 225 -68.83 -7.28 71.40
CA SER A 225 -68.71 -8.35 72.41
C SER A 225 -67.86 -7.93 73.61
N LEU A 226 -66.95 -6.96 73.44
CA LEU A 226 -66.17 -6.32 74.51
C LEU A 226 -66.92 -5.14 75.17
N SER A 227 -67.97 -4.61 74.53
CA SER A 227 -68.81 -3.52 75.04
C SER A 227 -69.87 -3.96 76.08
N GLY A 228 -69.87 -5.23 76.48
CA GLY A 228 -70.91 -5.87 77.32
C GLY A 228 -70.79 -5.73 78.84
N GLN A 229 -69.97 -4.81 79.39
CA GLN A 229 -69.87 -4.61 80.85
C GLN A 229 -69.92 -3.15 81.33
N PRO A 230 -70.61 -2.86 82.46
CA PRO A 230 -70.62 -1.54 83.09
C PRO A 230 -69.42 -1.30 84.04
N ARG A 231 -68.84 -0.10 83.91
CA ARG A 231 -67.90 0.63 84.80
C ARG A 231 -67.36 -0.02 86.08
N VAL A 232 -66.03 0.10 86.26
CA VAL A 232 -65.41 0.49 87.54
C VAL A 232 -64.40 1.63 87.30
N LEU A 233 -64.37 2.61 88.22
CA LEU A 233 -63.47 3.77 88.23
C LEU A 233 -62.26 3.53 89.16
N ILE A 234 -61.06 3.97 88.76
CA ILE A 234 -59.86 4.39 89.55
C ILE A 234 -58.80 4.85 88.52
N GLY A 235 -58.01 5.93 88.65
CA GLY A 235 -58.01 7.04 89.61
C GLY A 235 -56.62 7.73 89.77
N ARG A 236 -56.55 9.06 89.54
CA ARG A 236 -55.37 10.00 89.74
C ARG A 236 -54.22 9.85 88.71
N ARG A 237 -53.39 10.85 88.35
CA ARG A 237 -53.08 12.23 88.85
C ARG A 237 -52.40 13.04 87.68
N GLY A 238 -52.35 14.39 87.59
CA GLY A 238 -53.02 15.46 88.35
C GLY A 238 -52.31 16.84 88.41
N LYS A 239 -51.92 17.48 87.28
CA LYS A 239 -51.48 18.92 87.17
C LYS A 239 -51.94 19.48 85.80
N LYS A 240 -52.65 20.62 85.58
CA LYS A 240 -52.59 22.02 86.07
C LYS A 240 -51.29 22.74 85.64
N GLU A 241 -51.25 23.91 84.98
CA GLU A 241 -52.24 25.00 84.70
C GLU A 241 -52.01 25.61 83.28
N ALA A 242 -53.05 25.94 82.49
CA ALA A 242 -53.69 27.26 82.28
C ALA A 242 -52.96 28.28 81.36
N MET A 243 -53.61 28.68 80.25
CA MET A 243 -53.98 30.07 79.90
C MET A 243 -54.87 30.05 78.65
N ALA A 244 -55.81 31.00 78.52
CA ALA A 244 -56.77 31.06 77.41
C ALA A 244 -56.37 32.07 76.32
N ALA A 245 -56.76 31.79 75.07
CA ALA A 245 -57.33 32.78 74.14
C ALA A 245 -58.00 32.04 72.96
N ALA A 246 -59.14 32.53 72.49
CA ALA A 246 -59.85 31.99 71.33
C ALA A 246 -59.53 32.79 70.06
N THR A 247 -59.57 32.15 68.89
CA THR A 247 -60.18 32.66 67.64
C THR A 247 -60.38 31.49 66.67
N GLU A 248 -61.41 31.58 65.84
CA GLU A 248 -61.89 30.54 64.92
C GLU A 248 -60.98 30.38 63.68
N SER A 249 -60.86 29.16 63.14
CA SER A 249 -61.45 28.79 61.82
C SER A 249 -60.88 27.49 61.21
N ASN A 250 -61.74 26.47 61.12
CA ASN A 250 -61.87 25.42 60.09
C ASN A 250 -60.70 24.56 59.53
N SER A 251 -61.09 23.31 59.21
CA SER A 251 -60.46 22.28 58.35
C SER A 251 -59.25 21.45 58.83
N SER A 252 -59.56 20.16 59.02
CA SER A 252 -58.82 18.92 59.29
C SER A 252 -57.58 18.60 58.42
N PRO A 253 -56.77 17.57 58.77
CA PRO A 253 -55.31 17.60 58.62
C PRO A 253 -54.73 16.85 57.41
N LEU A 254 -53.47 17.16 57.11
CA LEU A 254 -52.57 16.34 56.29
C LEU A 254 -51.57 15.60 57.19
N SER A 255 -51.23 14.36 56.81
CA SER A 255 -50.32 13.50 57.58
C SER A 255 -48.86 13.77 57.21
N GLU A 256 -47.99 13.74 58.22
CA GLU A 256 -46.54 13.76 58.05
C GLU A 256 -45.96 12.35 57.81
N GLN A 257 -44.79 12.35 57.16
CA GLN A 257 -43.69 11.37 57.27
C GLN A 257 -43.95 9.90 56.89
N ASP A 258 -43.45 9.52 55.71
CA ASP A 258 -42.67 8.28 55.56
C ASP A 258 -41.45 8.57 54.66
N SER A 259 -40.32 7.91 54.90
CA SER A 259 -39.02 8.19 54.27
C SER A 259 -38.30 6.90 53.90
N GLY A 260 -38.30 6.56 52.62
CA GLY A 260 -37.40 5.60 51.98
C GLY A 260 -36.81 6.28 50.74
N ILE A 261 -35.66 6.93 50.85
CA ILE A 261 -34.29 6.35 50.80
C ILE A 261 -33.96 5.82 49.40
N LEU A 262 -32.89 6.37 48.83
CA LEU A 262 -32.36 6.03 47.52
C LEU A 262 -31.30 4.95 47.72
N ASP A 263 -31.59 3.72 47.31
CA ASP A 263 -30.56 2.70 47.20
C ASP A 263 -29.74 2.98 45.94
N VAL A 264 -28.55 3.53 46.19
CA VAL A 264 -27.45 3.63 45.24
C VAL A 264 -26.68 2.31 45.36
N GLU A 265 -26.72 1.49 44.30
CA GLU A 265 -25.78 0.38 44.14
C GLU A 265 -24.59 0.90 43.35
N ASP A 266 -23.55 1.34 44.08
CA ASP A 266 -22.20 1.48 43.54
C ASP A 266 -21.55 0.08 43.52
N GLU A 267 -21.06 -0.37 42.36
CA GLU A 267 -20.02 -1.41 42.31
C GLU A 267 -18.69 -0.75 41.94
N GLU A 268 -17.63 -1.22 42.60
CA GLU A 268 -16.36 -0.51 42.76
C GLU A 268 -15.46 -0.61 41.51
N ASP A 269 -14.58 0.38 41.36
CA ASP A 269 -13.53 0.42 40.33
C ASP A 269 -12.46 -0.66 40.60
N ASP A 270 -12.10 -1.44 39.57
CA ASP A 270 -10.80 -2.12 39.48
C ASP A 270 -9.96 -1.42 38.40
N ASP A 271 -8.89 -0.74 38.82
CA ASP A 271 -7.90 -0.10 37.96
C ASP A 271 -7.07 -1.13 37.19
N ASP A 272 -6.83 -0.90 35.89
CA ASP A 272 -5.68 -1.49 35.21
C ASP A 272 -5.09 -0.49 34.18
N GLU A 273 -3.88 0.01 34.45
CA GLU A 273 -3.22 1.01 33.63
C GLU A 273 -2.83 0.47 32.25
N SER A 274 -3.19 1.19 31.18
CA SER A 274 -2.44 1.13 29.93
C SER A 274 -2.01 2.52 29.46
N SER A 275 -0.74 2.82 29.72
CA SER A 275 -0.08 4.07 29.33
C SER A 275 -0.13 4.30 27.81
N GLN A 276 -0.69 5.42 27.37
CA GLN A 276 -0.41 5.96 26.04
C GLN A 276 -0.04 7.45 26.07
N ALA A 277 1.20 7.71 26.50
CA ALA A 277 1.84 9.00 26.31
C ALA A 277 2.13 9.27 24.82
N GLY A 278 1.67 10.42 24.33
CA GLY A 278 2.39 11.26 23.36
C GLY A 278 2.85 10.65 22.02
N SER A 279 2.02 10.80 20.99
CA SER A 279 2.51 11.05 19.62
C SER A 279 1.64 12.05 18.86
N LYS A 280 1.70 13.31 19.32
CA LYS A 280 1.33 14.47 18.51
C LYS A 280 2.56 14.92 17.71
N ARG A 281 2.38 15.26 16.43
CA ARG A 281 3.42 15.48 15.38
C ARG A 281 3.96 14.13 14.87
N LEU A 282 3.95 13.83 13.57
CA LEU A 282 4.17 14.72 12.41
C LEU A 282 3.02 14.66 11.39
N SER A 283 2.18 15.71 11.34
CA SER A 283 1.37 16.03 10.16
C SER A 283 1.82 17.39 9.62
N ALA A 284 2.94 17.37 8.90
CA ALA A 284 3.49 18.52 8.18
C ALA A 284 4.39 18.01 7.05
N ALA A 285 4.21 18.60 5.85
CA ALA A 285 5.07 18.45 4.68
C ALA A 285 5.29 17.02 4.12
N PHE A 286 4.34 16.52 3.33
CA PHE A 286 4.68 15.95 2.01
C PHE A 286 3.52 16.04 1.00
N VAL A 287 2.87 17.22 0.92
CA VAL A 287 2.00 17.59 -0.22
C VAL A 287 2.79 18.53 -1.14
N VAL A 288 3.80 17.97 -1.79
CA VAL A 288 4.35 18.49 -3.04
C VAL A 288 3.89 17.45 -4.08
N GLY A 289 2.93 17.76 -4.95
CA GLY A 289 3.02 18.90 -5.86
C GLY A 289 3.55 18.44 -7.23
N ILE A 290 3.11 17.29 -7.72
CA ILE A 290 3.42 16.81 -9.08
C ILE A 290 2.23 17.10 -10.00
N GLN A 291 2.08 18.38 -10.34
CA GLN A 291 1.33 18.83 -11.50
C GLN A 291 2.36 19.08 -12.60
N GLY A 292 2.68 18.06 -13.41
CA GLY A 292 3.88 18.07 -14.26
C GLY A 292 3.69 17.41 -15.63
N ARG A 293 3.28 18.21 -16.62
CA ARG A 293 3.37 17.99 -18.08
C ARG A 293 3.01 16.59 -18.63
N GLN A 294 1.84 16.52 -19.24
CA GLN A 294 1.71 15.74 -20.47
C GLN A 294 2.62 16.35 -21.54
N HIS A 295 3.50 15.55 -22.13
CA HIS A 295 4.11 15.86 -23.42
C HIS A 295 3.95 14.63 -24.31
N THR A 296 3.34 14.83 -25.46
CA THR A 296 3.14 13.81 -26.49
C THR A 296 4.48 13.42 -27.11
N MET A 297 4.88 12.16 -26.98
CA MET A 297 5.90 11.54 -27.82
C MET A 297 5.23 10.43 -28.64
N THR A 298 4.90 10.79 -29.88
CA THR A 298 4.30 9.90 -30.87
C THR A 298 5.36 9.00 -31.50
N GLY A 299 5.06 7.69 -31.51
CA GLY A 299 5.53 6.78 -32.57
C GLY A 299 6.97 6.29 -32.50
N MET A 300 7.15 5.07 -31.99
CA MET A 300 8.08 4.08 -32.57
C MET A 300 7.69 2.66 -32.11
N GLU A 301 6.67 2.09 -32.76
CA GLU A 301 6.48 0.62 -32.73
C GLU A 301 7.56 -0.04 -33.58
N VAL A 302 8.55 -0.68 -32.94
CA VAL A 302 9.40 -1.68 -33.60
C VAL A 302 8.81 -3.06 -33.37
N ASN A 303 7.86 -3.40 -34.23
CA ASN A 303 7.20 -4.69 -34.27
C ASN A 303 8.16 -5.76 -34.82
N LEU A 304 8.63 -6.68 -33.96
CA LEU A 304 9.55 -7.77 -34.31
C LEU A 304 8.87 -9.13 -34.11
N SER A 305 7.98 -9.46 -35.04
CA SER A 305 7.49 -10.83 -35.25
C SER A 305 8.48 -11.59 -36.18
N PRO A 306 8.71 -12.91 -35.98
CA PRO A 306 9.86 -13.59 -36.58
C PRO A 306 9.59 -14.13 -38.00
N PRO A 307 10.55 -14.03 -38.94
CA PRO A 307 10.47 -14.72 -40.22
C PRO A 307 10.90 -16.19 -40.11
N SER A 308 10.07 -17.09 -40.64
CA SER A 308 10.36 -18.52 -40.71
C SER A 308 11.26 -18.87 -41.90
N ARG A 309 12.26 -19.74 -41.64
CA ARG A 309 12.93 -20.72 -42.52
C ARG A 309 13.19 -20.39 -44.02
N ARG A 310 14.47 -20.61 -44.38
CA ARG A 310 15.01 -21.03 -45.70
C ARG A 310 14.99 -20.01 -46.86
N SER A 311 16.16 -19.43 -47.10
CA SER A 311 16.75 -19.44 -48.45
C SER A 311 18.27 -19.66 -48.36
N VAL A 312 18.85 -20.27 -49.40
CA VAL A 312 20.26 -20.68 -49.45
C VAL A 312 21.09 -19.54 -50.03
N PHE A 313 22.16 -19.10 -49.34
CA PHE A 313 23.17 -18.24 -49.94
C PHE A 313 24.60 -18.68 -49.62
N LYS A 314 25.44 -18.65 -50.65
CA LYS A 314 26.85 -19.07 -50.64
C LYS A 314 27.70 -18.15 -49.76
N VAL A 315 28.60 -18.75 -48.98
CA VAL A 315 29.76 -18.04 -48.42
C VAL A 315 30.86 -18.01 -49.50
N PRO A 316 31.39 -16.85 -49.89
CA PRO A 316 32.55 -16.79 -50.79
C PRO A 316 33.83 -17.17 -50.03
N VAL A 317 34.41 -18.32 -50.37
CA VAL A 317 35.76 -18.71 -49.93
C VAL A 317 36.78 -17.94 -50.76
N ALA A 318 37.32 -16.86 -50.19
CA ALA A 318 38.30 -16.01 -50.88
C ALA A 318 39.30 -15.34 -49.90
N LEU A 319 39.92 -16.13 -49.00
CA LEU A 319 41.07 -15.68 -48.20
C LEU A 319 41.93 -16.89 -47.76
N LEU A 320 42.46 -17.62 -48.75
CA LEU A 320 43.52 -18.63 -48.59
C LEU A 320 44.05 -18.98 -49.99
N ARG A 321 45.15 -18.34 -50.41
CA ARG A 321 45.94 -18.78 -51.56
C ARG A 321 47.40 -18.89 -51.12
N PRO A 322 48.00 -20.09 -51.10
CA PRO A 322 49.41 -20.25 -50.84
C PRO A 322 50.26 -19.81 -52.04
N VAL A 323 51.54 -19.58 -51.77
CA VAL A 323 52.58 -19.22 -52.73
C VAL A 323 52.78 -20.32 -53.77
N ASN A 324 52.82 -19.95 -55.05
CA ASN A 324 53.29 -20.84 -56.13
C ASN A 324 54.80 -20.67 -56.31
N PHE A 325 55.55 -21.78 -56.31
CA PHE A 325 56.92 -21.87 -56.80
C PHE A 325 56.99 -22.89 -57.95
N THR A 326 57.96 -22.69 -58.86
CA THR A 326 58.45 -23.63 -59.90
C THR A 326 57.50 -24.14 -61.00
N GLN A 327 57.70 -23.61 -62.21
CA GLN A 327 57.98 -24.41 -63.43
C GLN A 327 59.47 -24.86 -63.42
N PRO A 328 60.00 -25.72 -64.34
CA PRO A 328 59.47 -26.28 -65.60
C PRO A 328 59.37 -27.84 -65.56
N SER A 329 59.03 -28.60 -66.61
CA SER A 329 59.01 -28.38 -68.07
C SER A 329 57.81 -29.06 -68.75
#